data_AF-A0A8X6F4I8-F1
#
_entry.id   AF-A0A8X6F4I8-F1
#
_cell.length_a   1.000
_cell.length_b   1.000
_cell.length_c   1.000
_cell.angle_alpha   90.00
_cell.angle_beta   90.00
_cell.angle_gamma   90.00
#
_symmetry.space_group_name_H-M   'P 1'
#
loop_
_entity.id
_entity.type
_entity.pdbx_description
1 polymer ?
#
loop_
_entity_poly.entity_id
_entity_poly.type
_entity_poly.pdbx_seq_one_letter_code
_entity_poly.pdbx_strand_id
1 'polypeptide(L)'
;MKKSWHYDILHPLGGTGLITSTLEKWKPRRKLLTPCFHSDILREYLKVFNECSQNLVEYLRQETKKEFTYIGTPLALTTMDIIC
;
A
#
# COMPACT_ATOMS: atom_id res chain seq x y z
N MET A 1 20.04 6.63 -17.48
CA MET A 1 19.86 7.62 -16.39
C MET A 1 19.66 6.89 -15.07
N LYS A 2 20.46 7.20 -14.04
CA LYS A 2 20.25 6.71 -12.66
C LYS A 2 19.15 7.52 -11.98
N LYS A 3 18.38 6.91 -11.08
CA LYS A 3 17.43 7.63 -10.22
C LYS A 3 18.18 8.47 -9.18
N SER A 4 17.50 9.45 -8.59
CA SER A 4 18.06 10.35 -7.57
C SER A 4 18.63 9.58 -6.37
N TRP A 5 19.58 10.17 -5.65
CA TRP A 5 20.27 9.56 -4.50
C TRP A 5 19.31 9.11 -3.38
N HIS A 6 18.13 9.72 -3.26
CA HIS A 6 17.10 9.30 -2.30
C HIS A 6 16.63 7.85 -2.50
N TYR A 7 16.76 7.29 -3.71
CA TYR A 7 16.40 5.90 -4.00
C TYR A 7 17.45 4.90 -3.48
N ASP A 8 18.66 5.36 -3.14
CA ASP A 8 19.70 4.51 -2.52
C ASP A 8 19.35 4.13 -1.08
N ILE A 9 18.51 4.93 -0.41
CA ILE A 9 17.97 4.63 0.94
C ILE A 9 16.99 3.44 0.88
N LEU A 10 16.30 3.25 -0.25
CA LEU A 10 15.31 2.20 -0.45
C LEU A 10 15.91 0.91 -1.03
N HIS A 11 17.18 0.95 -1.45
CA HIS A 11 17.90 -0.17 -2.03
C HIS A 11 18.05 -1.39 -1.08
N PRO A 12 18.28 -1.22 0.24
CA PRO A 12 18.32 -2.35 1.19
C PRO A 12 16.97 -3.03 1.40
N LEU A 13 15.87 -2.29 1.30
CA LEU A 13 14.52 -2.81 1.57
C LEU A 13 13.90 -3.53 0.36
N GLY A 14 14.25 -3.12 -0.87
CA GLY A 14 13.60 -3.59 -2.10
C GLY A 14 14.55 -3.88 -3.27
N GLY A 15 15.86 -3.90 -3.05
CA GLY A 15 16.87 -4.22 -4.06
C GLY A 15 16.78 -3.31 -5.29
N THR A 16 16.80 -3.91 -6.49
CA THR A 16 16.47 -3.21 -7.76
C THR A 16 15.01 -3.43 -8.17
N GLY A 17 14.07 -3.42 -7.21
CA GLY A 17 12.64 -3.53 -7.46
C GLY A 17 12.06 -2.38 -8.29
N LEU A 18 10.74 -2.35 -8.48
CA LEU A 18 10.10 -1.36 -9.36
C LEU A 18 10.42 0.09 -8.94
N ILE A 19 10.50 0.37 -7.65
CA ILE A 19 10.72 1.73 -7.13
C ILE A 19 12.17 2.18 -7.33
N THR A 20 13.15 1.31 -7.16
CA THR A 20 14.59 1.63 -7.17
C THR A 20 15.29 1.32 -8.49
N SER A 21 14.65 0.55 -9.38
CA SER A 21 15.25 0.16 -10.67
C SER A 21 15.54 1.34 -11.61
N THR A 22 16.58 1.16 -12.42
CA THR A 22 16.92 2.07 -13.53
C THR A 22 15.83 2.06 -14.60
N LEU A 23 15.76 3.10 -15.44
CA LEU A 23 14.72 3.25 -16.46
C LEU A 23 14.54 2.01 -17.36
N GLU A 24 15.66 1.41 -17.79
CA GLU A 24 15.68 0.22 -18.66
C GLU A 24 15.06 -1.01 -17.99
N LYS A 25 15.18 -1.13 -16.67
CA LYS A 25 14.55 -2.22 -15.89
C LYS A 25 13.13 -1.86 -15.46
N TRP A 26 12.88 -0.59 -15.15
CA TRP A 26 11.59 -0.09 -14.67
C TRP A 26 10.50 -0.17 -15.75
N LYS A 27 10.79 0.32 -16.97
CA LYS A 27 9.81 0.35 -18.07
C LYS A 27 9.16 -1.02 -18.36
N PRO A 28 9.92 -2.09 -18.65
CA PRO A 28 9.33 -3.39 -18.95
C PRO A 28 8.60 -3.99 -17.75
N ARG A 29 9.14 -3.84 -16.53
CA ARG A 29 8.50 -4.35 -15.31
C ARG A 29 7.21 -3.61 -14.97
N ARG A 30 7.16 -2.29 -15.14
CA ARG A 30 5.94 -1.51 -14.98
C ARG A 30 4.89 -1.93 -16.00
N LYS A 31 5.29 -2.08 -17.27
CA LYS A 31 4.38 -2.54 -18.33
C LYS A 31 3.77 -3.91 -18.01
N LEU A 32 4.55 -4.82 -17.41
CA LEU A 32 4.07 -6.13 -16.97
C LEU A 32 3.08 -6.05 -15.80
N LEU A 33 3.29 -5.12 -14.85
CA LEU A 33 2.47 -5.01 -13.63
C LEU A 33 1.23 -4.13 -13.79
N THR A 34 1.23 -3.13 -14.68
CA THR A 34 0.08 -2.23 -14.89
C THR A 34 -1.26 -2.96 -15.07
N PRO A 35 -1.37 -4.08 -15.82
CA PRO A 35 -2.62 -4.80 -15.97
C PRO A 35 -3.20 -5.32 -14.64
N CYS A 36 -2.36 -5.66 -13.65
CA CYS A 36 -2.79 -6.13 -12.33
C CYS A 36 -3.51 -5.04 -11.50
N PHE A 37 -3.39 -3.77 -11.93
CA PHE A 37 -4.08 -2.63 -11.32
C PHE A 37 -5.17 -2.07 -12.24
N HIS A 38 -5.67 -2.87 -13.19
CA HIS A 38 -6.86 -2.52 -13.97
C HIS A 38 -8.10 -2.48 -13.07
N SER A 39 -9.07 -1.62 -13.40
CA SER A 39 -10.25 -1.38 -12.56
C SER A 39 -11.05 -2.65 -12.25
N ASP A 40 -11.11 -3.59 -13.18
CA ASP A 40 -11.86 -4.83 -13.01
C ASP A 40 -11.22 -5.74 -11.96
N ILE A 41 -9.89 -5.82 -11.95
CA ILE A 41 -9.12 -6.54 -10.93
C ILE A 41 -9.25 -5.82 -9.58
N LEU A 42 -9.16 -4.49 -9.56
CA LEU A 42 -9.37 -3.71 -8.34
C LEU A 42 -10.76 -3.92 -7.72
N ARG A 43 -11.79 -4.13 -8.55
CA ARG A 43 -13.15 -4.44 -8.08
C ARG A 43 -13.21 -5.78 -7.34
N GLU A 44 -12.41 -6.75 -7.72
CA GLU A 44 -12.34 -8.05 -7.01
C GLU A 44 -11.77 -7.87 -5.59
N TYR A 45 -10.82 -6.96 -5.40
CA TYR A 45 -10.25 -6.63 -4.09
C TYR A 45 -11.16 -5.79 -3.19
N LEU A 46 -12.23 -5.18 -3.73
CA LEU A 46 -13.16 -4.37 -2.92
C LEU A 46 -13.78 -5.16 -1.77
N LYS A 47 -13.96 -6.47 -1.94
CA LYS A 47 -14.47 -7.32 -0.86
C LYS A 47 -13.54 -7.27 0.36
N VAL A 48 -12.24 -7.47 0.14
CA VAL A 48 -11.21 -7.42 1.20
C VAL A 48 -11.13 -6.02 1.80
N PHE A 49 -11.12 -4.99 0.95
CA PHE A 49 -11.05 -3.60 1.41
C PHE A 49 -12.23 -3.25 2.32
N ASN A 50 -13.44 -3.68 1.94
CA ASN A 50 -14.63 -3.47 2.74
C ASN A 50 -14.57 -4.23 4.06
N GLU A 51 -14.14 -5.49 4.06
CA GLU A 51 -14.02 -6.28 5.29
C GLU A 51 -13.05 -5.64 6.29
N CYS A 52 -11.84 -5.30 5.85
CA CYS A 52 -10.85 -4.60 6.69
C CYS A 52 -11.37 -3.24 7.16
N SER A 53 -12.07 -2.50 6.29
CA SER A 53 -12.65 -1.19 6.64
C SER A 53 -13.78 -1.31 7.67
N GLN A 54 -14.63 -2.35 7.59
CA GLN A 54 -15.67 -2.59 8.59
C GLN A 54 -15.05 -2.91 9.95
N ASN A 55 -13.98 -3.71 9.99
CA ASN A 55 -13.25 -3.98 11.24
C ASN A 55 -12.69 -2.69 11.85
N LEU A 56 -12.10 -1.82 11.03
CA LEU A 56 -11.63 -0.51 11.47
C LEU A 56 -12.78 0.37 11.99
N VAL A 57 -13.92 0.39 11.32
CA VAL A 57 -15.10 1.15 11.78
C VAL A 57 -15.57 0.67 13.13
N GLU A 58 -15.64 -0.65 13.36
CA GLU A 58 -16.05 -1.20 14.65
C GLU A 58 -15.04 -0.91 15.77
N TYR A 59 -13.74 -0.92 15.46
CA TYR A 59 -12.72 -0.41 16.38
C TYR A 59 -12.95 1.07 16.71
N LEU A 60 -13.06 1.93 15.70
CA LEU A 60 -13.24 3.37 15.87
C LEU A 60 -14.54 3.73 16.60
N ARG A 61 -15.60 2.93 16.43
CA ARG A 61 -16.86 3.10 17.16
C ARG A 61 -16.63 3.03 18.67
N GLN A 62 -15.77 2.13 19.15
CA GLN A 62 -15.45 2.00 20.57
C GLN A 62 -14.59 3.18 21.07
N GLU A 63 -13.73 3.71 20.20
CA GLU A 63 -12.87 4.84 20.48
C GLU A 63 -13.63 6.17 20.64
N THR A 64 -14.87 6.28 20.14
CA THR A 64 -15.70 7.50 20.29
C THR A 64 -16.06 7.84 21.73
N LYS A 65 -15.89 6.90 22.66
CA LYS A 65 -16.14 7.09 24.09
C LYS A 65 -14.97 7.77 24.81
N LYS A 66 -13.83 7.94 24.14
CA LYS A 66 -12.61 8.54 24.70
C LYS A 66 -12.53 10.02 24.34
N GLU A 67 -11.89 10.80 25.21
CA GLU A 67 -11.64 12.23 24.96
C GLU A 67 -10.63 12.44 23.82
N PHE A 68 -9.66 11.52 23.68
CA PHE A 68 -8.66 11.55 22.62
C PHE A 68 -8.30 10.13 22.17
N THR A 69 -8.15 9.97 20.87
CA THR A 69 -7.70 8.72 20.25
C THR A 69 -6.69 9.01 19.15
N TYR A 70 -5.54 8.35 19.21
CA TYR A 70 -4.56 8.36 18.13
C TYR A 70 -4.93 7.31 17.07
N ILE A 71 -5.28 7.77 15.87
CA ILE A 71 -5.76 6.91 14.77
C ILE A 71 -4.64 6.39 13.85
N GLY A 72 -3.42 6.92 13.97
CA GLY A 72 -2.32 6.60 13.05
C GLY A 72 -1.97 5.11 13.03
N THR A 73 -1.85 4.50 14.21
CA THR A 73 -1.54 3.07 14.33
C THR A 73 -2.67 2.18 13.80
N PRO A 74 -3.95 2.36 14.19
CA PRO A 74 -5.07 1.61 13.61
C PRO A 74 -5.15 1.69 12.08
N LEU A 75 -4.91 2.88 11.50
CA LEU A 75 -4.92 3.07 10.05
C LEU A 75 -3.75 2.35 9.37
N ALA A 76 -2.55 2.41 9.96
CA ALA A 76 -1.38 1.71 9.44
C ALA A 76 -1.59 0.19 9.44
N LEU A 77 -2.15 -0.36 10.52
CA LEU A 77 -2.48 -1.79 10.63
C LEU A 77 -3.54 -2.19 9.60
N THR A 78 -4.63 -1.42 9.49
CA THR A 78 -5.69 -1.69 8.49
C THR A 78 -5.14 -1.65 7.07
N THR A 79 -4.22 -0.73 6.78
CA THR A 79 -3.56 -0.64 5.47
C THR A 79 -2.69 -1.86 5.20
N MET A 80 -2.01 -2.39 6.23
CA MET A 80 -1.23 -3.61 6.11
C MET A 80 -2.11 -4.82 5.85
N ASP A 81 -3.23 -4.95 6.57
CA ASP A 81 -4.22 -6.02 6.36
C ASP A 81 -4.86 -5.97 4.97
N ILE A 82 -4.96 -4.78 4.36
CA ILE A 82 -5.48 -4.58 3.00
C ILE A 82 -4.47 -5.02 1.93
N ILE A 83 -3.17 -4.87 2.18
CA ILE A 83 -2.10 -5.11 1.19
C ILE A 83 -1.54 -6.54 1.28
N CYS A 84 -1.58 -7.17 2.44
CA CYS A 84 -1.07 -8.53 2.69
C CYS A 84 -2.12 -9.62 2.41
#